data_AF-A0A7R9QII9-F1
#
_entry.id   AF-A0A7R9QII9-F1
#
_cell.length_a   1.000
_cell.length_b   1.000
_cell.length_c   1.000
_cell.angle_alpha   90.00
_cell.angle_beta   90.00
_cell.angle_gamma   90.00
#
_symmetry.space_group_name_H-M   'P 1'
#
loop_
_entity.id
_entity.type
_entity.pdbx_description
1 polymer ?
#
loop_
_entity_poly.entity_id
_entity_poly.type
_entity_poly.pdbx_seq_one_letter_code
_entity_poly.pdbx_strand_id
1 'polypeptide(L)'
;NLLDAIRKRVLVDGVPYVGWSAGSNVAAPDIGTTNDMPIIWPQSDSALRLVDYNINPHYNEWKPDGHQGETRSDRLNECVVVKKRPIVAISEGVAIQVEGDRHTVIAPKSLSAHQRYIKIWTFNANKENNIEVIDAAFGQDIGPIVSK
;
A
#
# COMPACT_ATOMS: atom_id res chain seq x y z
N ASN A 1 -19.70 14.28 -1.81
CA ASN A 1 -18.70 13.19 -1.81
C ASN A 1 -18.89 12.36 -0.54
N LEU A 2 -18.81 11.03 -0.58
CA LEU A 2 -19.02 10.12 0.56
C LEU A 2 -17.75 9.85 1.39
N LEU A 3 -16.57 10.26 0.91
CA LEU A 3 -15.30 9.97 1.58
C LEU A 3 -15.28 10.43 3.05
N ASP A 4 -15.70 11.66 3.33
CA ASP A 4 -15.70 12.20 4.71
C ASP A 4 -16.70 11.46 5.62
N ALA A 5 -17.86 11.10 5.08
CA ALA A 5 -18.87 10.36 5.83
C ALA A 5 -18.35 8.96 6.21
N ILE A 6 -17.75 8.24 5.25
CA ILE A 6 -17.14 6.93 5.51
C ILE A 6 -16.00 7.06 6.52
N ARG A 7 -15.09 8.01 6.32
CA ARG A 7 -13.96 8.25 7.22
C ARG A 7 -14.42 8.52 8.65
N LYS A 8 -15.45 9.34 8.83
CA LYS A 8 -16.05 9.60 10.15
C LYS A 8 -16.60 8.33 10.79
N ARG A 9 -17.35 7.51 10.05
CA ARG A 9 -17.89 6.25 10.58
C ARG A 9 -16.80 5.30 11.07
N VAL A 10 -15.65 5.28 10.37
CA VAL A 10 -14.52 4.41 10.75
C VAL A 10 -13.78 4.98 11.96
N LEU A 11 -13.33 6.24 11.88
CA LEU A 11 -12.42 6.81 12.89
C LEU A 11 -13.11 7.29 14.16
N VAL A 12 -14.37 7.73 14.08
CA VAL A 12 -15.11 8.31 15.21
C VAL A 12 -16.10 7.32 15.79
N ASP A 13 -16.86 6.64 14.93
CA ASP A 13 -17.93 5.73 15.38
C ASP A 13 -17.45 4.27 15.51
N GLY A 14 -16.18 3.99 15.20
CA GLY A 14 -15.55 2.69 15.37
C GLY A 14 -16.07 1.59 14.43
N VAL A 15 -16.70 1.96 13.31
CA VAL A 15 -17.20 0.96 12.34
C VAL A 15 -16.02 0.36 11.56
N PRO A 16 -15.81 -0.96 11.58
CA PRO A 16 -14.71 -1.57 10.85
C PRO A 16 -14.77 -1.31 9.34
N TYR A 17 -13.62 -1.00 8.75
CA TYR A 17 -13.45 -0.90 7.29
C TYR A 17 -12.77 -2.16 6.76
N VAL A 18 -13.34 -2.76 5.72
CA VAL A 18 -12.73 -3.87 4.98
C VAL A 18 -12.66 -3.49 3.50
N GLY A 19 -11.44 -3.41 2.98
CA GLY A 19 -11.19 -3.07 1.57
C GLY A 19 -10.23 -4.06 0.94
N TRP A 20 -10.59 -4.56 -0.24
CA TRP A 20 -9.76 -5.42 -1.07
C TRP A 20 -9.48 -4.73 -2.41
N SER A 21 -8.31 -4.99 -3.00
CA SER A 21 -7.93 -4.43 -4.30
C SER A 21 -8.07 -2.90 -4.31
N ALA A 22 -8.90 -2.32 -5.18
CA ALA A 22 -9.19 -0.88 -5.19
C ALA A 22 -9.67 -0.33 -3.83
N GLY A 23 -10.41 -1.11 -3.04
CA GLY A 23 -10.78 -0.72 -1.68
C GLY A 23 -9.58 -0.52 -0.76
N SER A 24 -8.50 -1.27 -0.96
CA SER A 24 -7.24 -1.09 -0.24
C SER A 24 -6.55 0.23 -0.63
N ASN A 25 -6.61 0.62 -1.91
CA ASN A 25 -6.14 1.95 -2.33
C ASN A 25 -6.98 3.07 -1.70
N VAL A 26 -8.30 2.92 -1.68
CA VAL A 26 -9.22 3.93 -1.15
C VAL A 26 -9.08 4.11 0.38
N ALA A 27 -8.57 3.11 1.11
CA ALA A 27 -8.27 3.24 2.54
C ALA A 27 -7.08 4.18 2.84
N ALA A 28 -6.20 4.39 1.88
CA ALA A 28 -4.95 5.14 2.02
C ALA A 28 -5.16 6.68 1.91
N PRO A 29 -4.10 7.52 2.01
CA PRO A 29 -4.22 8.96 1.82
C PRO A 29 -4.72 9.36 0.42
N ASP A 30 -4.29 8.65 -0.61
CA ASP A 30 -4.75 8.79 -1.99
C ASP A 30 -4.60 7.46 -2.76
N ILE A 31 -5.12 7.43 -3.98
CA ILE A 31 -5.09 6.25 -4.86
C ILE A 31 -3.85 6.16 -5.75
N GLY A 32 -2.81 6.99 -5.53
CA GLY A 32 -1.66 7.14 -6.43
C GLY A 32 -0.77 5.90 -6.63
N THR A 33 -1.04 4.82 -5.90
CA THR A 33 -0.36 3.51 -6.02
C THR A 33 -1.27 2.42 -6.57
N THR A 34 -2.41 2.78 -7.19
CA THR A 34 -3.25 1.81 -7.91
C THR A 34 -2.53 1.29 -9.16
N ASN A 35 -2.89 0.07 -9.57
CA ASN A 35 -2.47 -0.50 -10.85
C ASN A 35 -3.52 -0.26 -11.95
N ASP A 36 -4.65 0.35 -11.59
CA ASP A 36 -5.77 0.55 -12.48
C ASP A 36 -5.46 1.60 -13.54
N MET A 37 -6.02 1.40 -14.72
CA MET A 37 -5.99 2.39 -15.79
C MET A 37 -6.94 3.55 -15.44
N PRO A 38 -6.53 4.83 -15.60
CA PRO A 38 -7.38 5.98 -15.33
C PRO A 38 -8.41 6.19 -16.45
N ILE A 39 -9.38 5.29 -16.55
CA ILE A 39 -10.44 5.34 -17.59
C ILE A 39 -11.37 6.54 -17.43
N ILE A 40 -11.48 7.06 -16.21
CA ILE A 40 -12.11 8.33 -15.88
C ILE A 40 -11.14 9.07 -14.97
N TRP A 41 -10.89 10.33 -15.28
CA TRP A 41 -10.08 11.19 -14.42
C TRP A 41 -10.90 11.66 -13.22
N PRO A 42 -10.53 11.29 -11.97
CA PRO A 42 -11.23 11.77 -10.80
C PRO A 42 -10.93 13.25 -10.56
N GLN A 43 -11.84 13.97 -9.89
CA GLN A 43 -11.61 15.38 -9.54
C GLN A 43 -10.39 15.58 -8.61
N SER A 44 -10.00 14.53 -7.89
CA SER A 44 -8.82 14.47 -7.01
C SER A 44 -8.40 13.00 -6.82
N ASP A 45 -7.14 12.74 -6.51
CA ASP A 45 -6.64 11.40 -6.12
C ASP A 45 -6.88 11.11 -4.63
N SER A 46 -7.27 12.10 -3.83
CA SER A 46 -7.49 11.97 -2.38
C SER A 46 -8.49 10.88 -2.03
N ALA A 47 -8.18 10.11 -0.99
CA ALA A 47 -8.97 8.98 -0.54
C ALA A 47 -9.32 9.08 0.96
N LEU A 48 -9.63 7.97 1.64
CA LEU A 48 -10.18 8.00 3.00
C LEU A 48 -9.16 8.37 4.07
N ARG A 49 -7.86 8.09 3.84
CA ARG A 49 -6.76 8.28 4.80
C ARG A 49 -7.11 7.67 6.17
N LEU A 50 -7.47 6.38 6.15
CA LEU A 50 -7.64 5.55 7.34
C LEU A 50 -6.29 5.06 7.88
N VAL A 51 -5.28 5.05 7.01
CA VAL A 51 -3.86 4.84 7.32
C VAL A 51 -3.04 5.98 6.70
N ASP A 52 -1.82 6.21 7.19
CA ASP A 52 -0.93 7.29 6.73
C ASP A 52 0.11 6.86 5.67
N TYR A 53 -0.01 5.65 5.13
CA TYR A 53 0.81 5.11 4.04
C TYR A 53 -0.04 4.70 2.82
N ASN A 54 0.57 4.64 1.64
CA ASN A 54 -0.12 4.06 0.47
C ASN A 54 -0.02 2.54 0.45
N ILE A 55 -0.97 1.89 -0.23
CA ILE A 55 -0.98 0.45 -0.45
C ILE A 55 -0.89 0.18 -1.96
N ASN A 56 0.06 -0.65 -2.41
CA ASN A 56 0.06 -1.21 -3.76
C ASN A 56 -0.46 -2.66 -3.69
N PRO A 57 -1.74 -2.91 -3.99
CA PRO A 57 -2.26 -4.28 -4.02
C PRO A 57 -1.74 -5.02 -5.27
N HIS A 58 -1.87 -6.35 -5.27
CA HIS A 58 -1.46 -7.21 -6.40
C HIS A 58 0.01 -7.02 -6.81
N TYR A 59 0.89 -6.72 -5.85
CA TYR A 59 2.31 -6.55 -6.14
C TYR A 59 2.93 -7.89 -6.54
N ASN A 60 3.66 -7.86 -7.65
CA ASN A 60 4.50 -8.94 -8.14
C ASN A 60 5.69 -8.33 -8.90
N GLU A 61 6.76 -9.10 -8.99
CA GLU A 61 7.99 -8.72 -9.71
C GLU A 61 8.06 -9.35 -11.11
N TRP A 62 6.97 -9.97 -11.55
CA TRP A 62 6.93 -10.62 -12.85
C TRP A 62 6.89 -9.58 -13.98
N LYS A 63 7.64 -9.86 -15.03
CA LYS A 63 7.67 -9.09 -16.27
C LYS A 63 7.64 -10.07 -17.45
N PRO A 64 6.83 -9.82 -18.49
CA PRO A 64 6.88 -10.62 -19.71
C PRO A 64 8.26 -10.56 -20.38
N ASP A 65 8.70 -11.67 -20.96
CA ASP A 65 9.97 -11.74 -21.70
C ASP A 65 9.99 -10.72 -22.85
N GLY A 66 11.09 -9.99 -22.97
CA GLY A 66 11.27 -8.95 -24.00
C GLY A 66 10.54 -7.63 -23.72
N HIS A 67 9.74 -7.51 -22.65
CA HIS A 67 9.10 -6.25 -22.31
C HIS A 67 10.14 -5.24 -21.79
N GLN A 68 10.15 -4.02 -22.36
CA GLN A 68 11.08 -2.93 -22.02
C GLN A 68 10.47 -1.83 -21.15
N GLY A 69 9.16 -1.87 -20.87
CA GLY A 69 8.50 -0.92 -19.97
C GLY A 69 8.93 -1.07 -18.52
N GLU A 70 8.52 -0.10 -17.69
CA GLU A 70 8.90 -0.05 -16.28
C GLU A 70 8.33 -1.24 -15.51
N THR A 71 9.15 -1.83 -14.63
CA THR A 71 8.70 -2.83 -13.67
C THR A 71 7.78 -2.18 -12.62
N ARG A 72 7.08 -3.00 -11.83
CA ARG A 72 6.32 -2.46 -10.70
C ARG A 72 7.23 -1.70 -9.73
N SER A 73 8.40 -2.24 -9.43
CA SER A 73 9.38 -1.62 -8.53
C SER A 73 9.84 -0.25 -9.02
N ASP A 74 10.08 -0.10 -10.32
CA ASP A 74 10.47 1.18 -10.93
C ASP A 74 9.40 2.26 -10.70
N ARG A 75 8.13 1.92 -10.94
CA ARG A 75 6.98 2.82 -10.73
C ARG A 75 6.82 3.21 -9.25
N LEU A 76 7.05 2.27 -8.34
CA LEU A 76 6.97 2.55 -6.90
C LEU A 76 8.16 3.38 -6.40
N ASN A 77 9.35 3.22 -6.98
CA ASN A 77 10.51 4.07 -6.71
C ASN A 77 10.23 5.53 -7.10
N GLU A 78 9.63 5.77 -8.26
CA GLU A 78 9.20 7.11 -8.66
C GLU A 78 8.15 7.68 -7.71
N CYS A 79 7.13 6.87 -7.38
CA CYS A 79 6.03 7.29 -6.53
C CYS A 79 6.51 7.68 -5.11
N VAL A 80 7.40 6.90 -4.50
CA VAL A 80 7.88 7.18 -3.12
C VAL A 80 8.71 8.47 -3.07
N VAL A 81 9.45 8.80 -4.13
CA VAL A 81 10.22 10.06 -4.23
C VAL A 81 9.31 11.28 -4.35
N VAL A 82 8.22 11.16 -5.13
CA VAL A 82 7.25 12.25 -5.32
C VAL A 82 6.39 12.44 -4.07
N LYS A 83 5.82 11.35 -3.55
CA LYS A 83 4.87 11.40 -2.43
C LYS A 83 5.55 11.53 -1.06
N LYS A 84 6.83 11.14 -0.94
CA LYS A 84 7.65 11.21 0.29
C LYS A 84 6.96 10.60 1.52
N ARG A 85 6.27 9.49 1.32
CA ARG A 85 5.58 8.74 2.37
C ARG A 85 5.65 7.24 2.09
N PRO A 86 5.54 6.37 3.10
CA PRO A 86 5.70 4.95 2.88
C PRO A 86 4.67 4.35 1.92
N ILE A 87 5.11 3.33 1.16
CA ILE A 87 4.25 2.52 0.29
C ILE A 87 4.40 1.06 0.70
N VAL A 88 3.30 0.42 1.09
CA VAL A 88 3.24 -1.01 1.41
C VAL A 88 2.69 -1.77 0.21
N ALA A 89 3.54 -2.52 -0.47
CA ALA A 89 3.16 -3.37 -1.59
C ALA A 89 2.95 -4.81 -1.11
N ILE A 90 1.78 -5.38 -1.43
CA ILE A 90 1.39 -6.71 -0.98
C ILE A 90 0.97 -7.59 -2.16
N SER A 91 1.44 -8.83 -2.18
CA SER A 91 0.98 -9.85 -3.11
C SER A 91 -0.46 -10.30 -2.82
N GLU A 92 -1.07 -10.96 -3.80
CA GLU A 92 -2.42 -11.51 -3.66
C GLU A 92 -2.53 -12.53 -2.52
N GLY A 93 -3.65 -12.48 -1.81
CA GLY A 93 -3.90 -13.33 -0.63
C GLY A 93 -3.26 -12.81 0.66
N VAL A 94 -2.57 -11.67 0.62
CA VAL A 94 -2.03 -10.98 1.79
C VAL A 94 -2.89 -9.76 2.11
N ALA A 95 -3.07 -9.46 3.39
CA ALA A 95 -3.76 -8.27 3.86
C ALA A 95 -3.00 -7.63 5.04
N ILE A 96 -3.39 -6.42 5.40
CA ILE A 96 -2.88 -5.71 6.58
C ILE A 96 -4.08 -5.52 7.52
N GLN A 97 -4.01 -6.11 8.70
CA GLN A 97 -4.97 -5.87 9.78
C GLN A 97 -4.48 -4.70 10.62
N VAL A 98 -5.31 -3.66 10.76
CA VAL A 98 -4.99 -2.46 11.53
C VAL A 98 -5.88 -2.40 12.75
N GLU A 99 -5.26 -2.39 13.93
CA GLU A 99 -5.92 -2.33 15.23
C GLU A 99 -5.20 -1.30 16.10
N GLY A 100 -5.73 -0.08 16.14
CA GLY A 100 -5.04 1.06 16.76
C GLY A 100 -3.72 1.35 16.04
N ASP A 101 -2.61 1.41 16.79
CA ASP A 101 -1.26 1.66 16.25
C ASP A 101 -0.58 0.40 15.71
N ARG A 102 -1.25 -0.76 15.75
CA ARG A 102 -0.68 -2.04 15.31
C ARG A 102 -1.14 -2.38 13.91
N HIS A 103 -0.20 -2.62 13.00
CA HIS A 103 -0.44 -2.91 11.59
C HIS A 103 0.14 -4.29 11.25
N THR A 104 -0.65 -5.34 11.41
CA THR A 104 -0.16 -6.72 11.28
C THR A 104 -0.36 -7.25 9.87
N VAL A 105 0.68 -7.81 9.26
CA VAL A 105 0.59 -8.51 7.99
C VAL A 105 -0.07 -9.87 8.21
N ILE A 106 -1.20 -10.13 7.56
CA ILE A 106 -1.96 -11.37 7.71
C ILE A 106 -2.14 -12.07 6.36
N ALA A 107 -2.20 -13.41 6.41
CA ALA A 107 -2.45 -14.27 5.27
C ALA A 107 -3.13 -15.58 5.74
N PRO A 108 -3.91 -16.27 4.88
CA PRO A 108 -4.42 -17.60 5.19
C PRO A 108 -3.27 -18.57 5.48
N LYS A 109 -3.46 -19.47 6.45
CA LYS A 109 -2.46 -20.50 6.81
C LYS A 109 -2.09 -21.43 5.64
N SER A 110 -2.99 -21.60 4.68
CA SER A 110 -2.78 -22.41 3.48
C SER A 110 -1.90 -21.72 2.43
N LEU A 111 -1.60 -20.43 2.59
CA LEU A 111 -0.82 -19.66 1.64
C LEU A 111 0.68 -19.88 1.86
N SER A 112 1.38 -20.37 0.82
CA SER A 112 2.85 -20.50 0.86
C SER A 112 3.52 -19.13 0.82
N ALA A 113 4.47 -18.91 1.73
CA ALA A 113 5.28 -17.68 1.76
C ALA A 113 6.29 -17.59 0.59
N HIS A 114 6.67 -18.70 -0.03
CA HIS A 114 7.78 -18.79 -0.99
C HIS A 114 7.55 -18.01 -2.30
N GLN A 115 6.39 -17.41 -2.50
CA GLN A 115 6.05 -16.59 -3.69
C GLN A 115 5.16 -15.40 -3.32
N ARG A 116 5.33 -14.84 -2.12
CA ARG A 116 4.54 -13.70 -1.67
C ARG A 116 5.48 -12.59 -1.22
N TYR A 117 5.28 -11.43 -1.80
CA TYR A 117 6.01 -10.23 -1.50
C TYR A 117 5.21 -9.37 -0.54
N ILE A 118 5.88 -8.92 0.52
CA ILE A 118 5.42 -7.83 1.37
C ILE A 118 6.60 -6.88 1.43
N LYS A 119 6.53 -5.79 0.66
CA LYS A 119 7.64 -4.85 0.52
C LYS A 119 7.18 -3.46 0.92
N ILE A 120 8.03 -2.74 1.63
CA ILE A 120 7.75 -1.39 2.12
C ILE A 120 8.80 -0.45 1.56
N TRP A 121 8.38 0.45 0.68
CA TRP A 121 9.20 1.56 0.21
C TRP A 121 9.11 2.69 1.23
N THR A 122 10.25 3.22 1.64
CA THR A 122 10.35 4.42 2.47
C THR A 122 11.25 5.45 1.79
N PHE A 123 11.00 6.72 2.10
CA PHE A 123 11.81 7.83 1.60
C PHE A 123 12.66 8.40 2.74
N ASN A 124 13.97 8.55 2.52
CA ASN A 124 14.90 9.13 3.48
C ASN A 124 15.84 10.12 2.79
N ALA A 125 15.56 11.42 2.98
CA ALA A 125 16.31 12.52 2.37
C ALA A 125 17.81 12.58 2.75
N ASN A 126 18.22 11.84 3.79
CA ASN A 126 19.60 11.81 4.27
C ASN A 126 20.43 10.65 3.71
N LYS A 127 19.83 9.77 2.87
CA LYS A 127 20.52 8.64 2.22
C LYS A 127 20.84 9.00 0.77
N GLU A 128 21.99 8.54 0.28
CA GLU A 128 22.51 8.81 -1.07
C GLU A 128 21.51 8.43 -2.19
N ASN A 129 20.74 7.37 -2.01
CA ASN A 129 19.72 6.91 -2.97
C ASN A 129 18.26 7.28 -2.61
N ASN A 130 18.04 8.04 -1.53
CA ASN A 130 16.75 8.51 -0.99
C ASN A 130 15.62 7.47 -0.75
N ILE A 131 15.78 6.24 -1.23
CA ILE A 131 14.79 5.17 -1.21
C ILE A 131 15.37 4.00 -0.41
N GLU A 132 14.56 3.44 0.46
CA GLU A 132 14.85 2.19 1.17
C GLU A 132 13.67 1.24 0.98
N VAL A 133 13.95 -0.02 0.66
CA VAL A 133 12.95 -1.06 0.47
C VAL A 133 13.16 -2.14 1.52
N ILE A 134 12.14 -2.39 2.31
CA ILE A 134 12.18 -3.32 3.45
C ILE A 134 11.24 -4.48 3.15
N ASP A 135 11.76 -5.71 3.20
CA ASP A 135 10.94 -6.92 3.18
C ASP A 135 10.30 -7.14 4.57
N ALA A 136 9.00 -7.43 4.57
CA ALA A 136 8.27 -7.80 5.77
C ALA A 136 7.77 -9.25 5.68
N ALA A 137 7.45 -9.84 6.83
CA ALA A 137 7.00 -11.22 6.97
C ALA A 137 5.54 -11.32 7.40
N PHE A 138 4.91 -12.48 7.15
CA PHE A 138 3.60 -12.78 7.75
C PHE A 138 3.66 -12.72 9.27
N GLY A 139 2.64 -12.12 9.88
CA GLY A 139 2.54 -11.91 11.32
C GLY A 139 3.37 -10.73 11.83
N GLN A 140 4.19 -10.09 11.00
CA GLN A 140 4.96 -8.92 11.40
C GLN A 140 4.05 -7.70 11.58
N ASP A 141 4.30 -6.96 12.65
CA ASP A 141 3.78 -5.61 12.81
C ASP A 141 4.67 -4.62 12.04
N ILE A 142 4.10 -3.97 11.04
CA ILE A 142 4.79 -3.00 10.19
C ILE A 142 4.58 -1.55 10.66
N GLY A 143 3.77 -1.32 11.70
CA GLY A 143 3.50 0.02 12.25
C GLY A 143 4.76 0.84 12.48
N PRO A 144 5.79 0.32 13.18
CA PRO A 144 7.05 1.04 13.41
C PRO A 144 7.85 1.40 12.14
N ILE A 145 7.55 0.75 11.00
CA ILE A 145 8.22 0.99 9.72
C ILE A 145 7.49 2.09 8.95
N VAL A 146 6.16 2.02 8.91
CA VAL A 146 5.30 2.91 8.10
C VAL A 146 4.96 4.23 8.79
N SER A 147 5.31 4.37 10.07
CA SER A 147 5.17 5.62 10.83
C SER A 147 6.42 6.52 10.79
N LYS A 148 7.43 6.17 10.00
CA LYS A 148 8.65 6.95 9.77
C LYS A 148 8.52 7.89 8.58
#